data_AF-A0A7V2LKC0-F1
#
_entry.id   AF-A0A7V2LKC0-F1
#
_cell.length_a   1.000
_cell.length_b   1.000
_cell.length_c   1.000
_cell.angle_alpha   90.00
_cell.angle_beta   90.00
_cell.angle_gamma   90.00
#
_symmetry.space_group_name_H-M   'P 1'
#
loop_
_entity.id
_entity.type
_entity.pdbx_description
1 polymer ?
#
loop_
_entity_poly.entity_id
_entity_poly.type
_entity_poly.pdbx_seq_one_letter_code
_entity_poly.pdbx_strand_id
1 'polypeptide(L)'
;MNNLQPIIDRIRHDFDAKNAARDGALKRSRELIRYCSLSIRASHRHEFDEAGRLLAEARDRAAELTSDLAPYPDLYHAGYTRDALKEVAEAHLVFALVHHDLLPEP
;
A
#
# COMPACT_ATOMS: atom_id res chain seq x y z
N MET A 1 6.28 18.17 40.99
CA MET A 1 6.35 18.20 39.51
C MET A 1 7.45 17.27 38.96
N ASN A 2 7.72 16.10 39.57
CA ASN A 2 8.90 15.26 39.22
C ASN A 2 8.62 14.09 38.27
N ASN A 3 7.44 14.02 37.65
CA ASN A 3 7.04 12.87 36.83
C ASN A 3 6.65 13.23 35.39
N LEU A 4 6.85 14.49 34.99
CA LEU A 4 6.48 14.96 33.65
C LEU A 4 7.54 14.61 32.60
N GLN A 5 8.82 14.61 32.96
CA GLN A 5 9.90 14.37 32.00
C GLN A 5 9.80 12.99 31.33
N PRO A 6 9.63 11.87 32.06
CA PRO A 6 9.50 10.56 31.43
C PRO A 6 8.23 10.42 30.59
N ILE A 7 7.15 11.12 30.97
CA ILE A 7 5.89 11.15 30.20
C ILE A 7 6.11 11.88 28.88
N ILE A 8 6.77 13.04 28.90
CA ILE A 8 7.11 13.83 27.71
C ILE A 8 8.00 13.02 26.77
N ASP A 9 9.02 12.34 27.30
CA ASP A 9 9.95 11.56 26.49
C ASP A 9 9.27 10.37 25.81
N ARG A 10 8.36 9.68 26.51
CA ARG A 10 7.52 8.62 25.91
C ARG A 10 6.61 9.17 24.81
N ILE A 11 5.94 10.29 25.05
CA ILE A 11 5.06 10.91 24.04
C ILE A 11 5.87 11.29 22.80
N ARG A 12 7.06 11.89 22.97
CA ARG A 12 7.92 12.24 21.84
C ARG A 12 8.31 11.01 21.02
N HIS A 13 8.75 9.94 21.71
CA HIS A 13 9.10 8.69 21.05
C HIS A 13 7.95 8.10 20.24
N ASP A 14 6.74 8.08 20.80
CA ASP A 14 5.54 7.58 20.11
C ASP A 14 5.20 8.42 18.88
N PHE A 15 5.32 9.75 18.98
CA PHE A 15 5.08 10.67 17.86
C PHE A 15 6.13 10.53 16.75
N ASP A 16 7.40 10.37 17.11
CA ASP A 16 8.49 10.18 16.15
C ASP A 16 8.32 8.87 15.39
N ALA A 17 8.00 7.78 16.10
CA ALA A 17 7.73 6.48 15.49
C ALA A 17 6.54 6.54 14.52
N LYS A 18 5.44 7.18 14.94
CA LYS A 18 4.26 7.37 14.10
C LYS A 18 4.54 8.26 12.88
N ASN A 19 5.34 9.31 13.04
CA ASN A 19 5.72 10.18 11.94
C ASN A 19 6.57 9.42 10.90
N ALA A 20 7.52 8.61 11.35
CA ALA A 20 8.30 7.74 10.47
C ALA A 20 7.42 6.73 9.72
N ALA A 21 6.45 6.11 10.41
CA ALA A 21 5.49 5.21 9.78
C ALA A 21 4.65 5.92 8.70
N ARG A 22 4.20 7.14 8.95
CA ARG A 22 3.46 7.95 7.98
C ARG A 22 4.29 8.27 6.74
N ASP A 23 5.53 8.70 6.92
CA ASP A 23 6.40 9.07 5.80
C ASP A 23 6.74 7.83 4.94
N GLY A 24 6.98 6.68 5.59
CA GLY A 24 7.12 5.39 4.93
C GLY A 24 5.87 5.00 4.13
N ALA A 25 4.68 5.13 4.73
CA ALA A 25 3.42 4.79 4.08
C ALA A 25 3.11 5.67 2.86
N LEU A 26 3.38 6.97 2.91
CA LEU A 26 3.23 7.86 1.77
C LEU A 26 4.13 7.45 0.60
N LYS A 27 5.38 7.09 0.89
CA LYS A 27 6.33 6.62 -0.13
C LYS A 27 5.86 5.30 -0.75
N ARG A 28 5.57 4.30 0.09
CA ARG A 28 5.10 2.98 -0.36
C ARG A 28 3.79 3.07 -1.14
N SER A 29 2.86 3.92 -0.72
CA SER A 29 1.59 4.15 -1.44
C SER A 29 1.83 4.62 -2.88
N ARG A 30 2.74 5.58 -3.09
CA ARG A 30 3.09 6.05 -4.45
C ARG A 30 3.76 4.97 -5.29
N GLU A 31 4.66 4.19 -4.68
CA GLU A 31 5.31 3.07 -5.36
C GLU A 31 4.31 1.99 -5.76
N LEU A 32 3.36 1.68 -4.88
CA LEU A 32 2.28 0.72 -5.11
C LEU A 32 1.39 1.16 -6.28
N ILE A 33 0.93 2.42 -6.28
CA ILE A 33 0.15 3.00 -7.39
C ILE A 33 0.93 2.92 -8.71
N ARG A 34 2.25 3.16 -8.67
CA ARG A 34 3.11 3.06 -9.86
C ARG A 34 3.11 1.62 -10.41
N TYR A 35 3.28 0.59 -9.57
CA TYR A 35 3.22 -0.80 -10.01
C TYR A 35 1.85 -1.16 -10.60
N CYS A 36 0.76 -0.73 -9.96
CA CYS A 36 -0.60 -0.93 -10.47
C CYS A 36 -0.78 -0.31 -11.87
N SER A 37 -0.37 0.95 -12.04
CA SER A 37 -0.44 1.65 -13.34
C SER A 37 0.44 1.03 -14.44
N LEU A 38 1.56 0.41 -14.06
CA LEU A 38 2.41 -0.32 -15.01
C LEU A 38 1.75 -1.62 -15.43
N SER A 39 1.20 -2.38 -14.46
CA SER A 39 0.48 -3.61 -14.75
C SER A 39 -0.72 -3.36 -15.65
N ILE A 40 -1.58 -2.40 -15.32
CA ILE A 40 -2.75 -2.02 -16.13
C ILE A 40 -2.34 -1.71 -17.58
N ARG A 41 -1.28 -0.91 -17.76
CA ARG A 41 -0.76 -0.59 -19.11
C ARG A 41 -0.22 -1.81 -19.85
N ALA A 42 0.47 -2.73 -19.18
CA ALA A 42 0.95 -3.97 -19.76
C ALA A 42 -0.23 -4.88 -20.15
N SER A 43 -1.25 -5.00 -19.28
CA SER A 43 -2.49 -5.73 -19.56
C SER A 43 -3.18 -5.22 -20.83
N HIS A 44 -3.33 -3.89 -20.97
CA HIS A 44 -3.91 -3.29 -22.18
C HIS A 44 -3.11 -3.57 -23.46
N ARG A 45 -1.79 -3.79 -23.34
CA ARG A 45 -0.92 -4.17 -24.47
C ARG A 45 -0.83 -5.68 -24.67
N HIS A 46 -1.59 -6.46 -23.91
CA HIS A 46 -1.52 -7.93 -23.90
C HIS A 46 -0.13 -8.48 -23.53
N GLU A 47 0.67 -7.71 -22.79
CA GLU A 47 1.96 -8.11 -22.25
C GLU A 47 1.75 -8.88 -20.92
N PHE A 48 1.05 -10.01 -20.98
CA PHE A 48 0.49 -10.66 -19.78
C PHE A 48 1.54 -11.18 -18.80
N ASP A 49 2.66 -11.71 -19.29
CA ASP A 49 3.77 -12.12 -18.41
C ASP A 49 4.29 -10.94 -17.59
N GLU A 50 4.45 -9.78 -18.22
CA GLU A 50 4.90 -8.56 -17.55
C GLU A 50 3.85 -8.02 -16.59
N ALA A 51 2.60 -7.96 -17.03
CA ALA A 51 1.48 -7.52 -16.21
C ALA A 51 1.33 -8.37 -14.94
N GLY A 52 1.49 -9.70 -15.06
CA GLY A 52 1.46 -10.65 -13.95
C GLY A 52 2.62 -10.46 -12.97
N ARG A 53 3.85 -10.24 -13.46
CA ARG A 53 4.99 -9.93 -12.59
C ARG A 53 4.78 -8.63 -11.82
N LEU A 54 4.29 -7.59 -12.48
CA LEU A 54 3.99 -6.30 -11.85
C LEU A 54 2.86 -6.41 -10.82
N LEU A 55 1.86 -7.27 -11.05
CA LEU A 55 0.79 -7.55 -10.08
C LEU A 55 1.30 -8.28 -8.84
N ALA A 56 2.15 -9.30 -9.02
CA ALA A 56 2.75 -10.00 -7.91
C ALA A 56 3.53 -9.02 -7.01
N GLU A 57 4.34 -8.15 -7.64
CA GLU A 57 5.07 -7.14 -6.90
C GLU A 57 4.14 -6.13 -6.21
N ALA A 58 3.07 -5.69 -6.88
CA ALA A 58 2.07 -4.83 -6.25
C ALA A 58 1.42 -5.50 -5.02
N ARG A 59 1.11 -6.80 -5.11
CA ARG A 59 0.52 -7.58 -4.00
C ARG A 59 1.48 -7.65 -2.81
N ASP A 60 2.75 -7.94 -3.04
CA ASP A 60 3.75 -8.02 -1.98
C ASP A 60 3.95 -6.66 -1.30
N ARG A 61 4.00 -5.57 -2.09
CA ARG A 61 4.08 -4.20 -1.54
C ARG A 61 2.83 -3.79 -0.76
N ALA A 62 1.65 -4.25 -1.17
CA ALA A 62 0.42 -4.03 -0.41
C ALA A 62 0.43 -4.76 0.94
N ALA A 63 0.95 -5.99 0.97
CA ALA A 63 1.14 -6.76 2.21
C ALA A 63 2.14 -6.08 3.15
N GLU A 64 3.27 -5.60 2.62
CA GLU A 64 4.25 -4.82 3.39
C GLU A 64 3.61 -3.54 3.97
N LEU A 65 2.91 -2.77 3.15
CA LEU A 65 2.26 -1.52 3.57
C LEU A 65 1.22 -1.75 4.67
N THR A 66 0.37 -2.77 4.52
CA THR A 66 -0.68 -3.09 5.50
C THR A 66 -0.11 -3.64 6.80
N SER A 67 0.94 -4.45 6.74
CA SER A 67 1.67 -4.95 7.92
C SER A 67 2.37 -3.82 8.68
N ASP A 68 3.10 -2.95 7.98
CA ASP A 68 3.81 -1.80 8.59
C ASP A 68 2.84 -0.85 9.30
N LEU A 69 1.60 -0.75 8.80
CA LEU A 69 0.57 0.14 9.33
C LEU A 69 -0.40 -0.52 10.32
N ALA A 70 -0.33 -1.83 10.55
CA ALA A 70 -1.20 -2.53 11.50
C ALA A 70 -1.19 -1.91 12.92
N PRO A 71 -0.05 -1.40 13.45
CA PRO A 71 -0.02 -0.70 14.74
C PRO A 71 -0.61 0.72 14.71
N TYR A 72 -0.88 1.28 13.53
CA TYR A 72 -1.28 2.68 13.33
C TYR A 72 -2.60 2.79 12.55
N PRO A 73 -3.76 2.50 13.18
CA PRO A 73 -5.06 2.44 12.48
C PRO A 73 -5.42 3.71 11.70
N ASP A 74 -5.03 4.89 12.20
CA ASP A 74 -5.30 6.15 11.53
C ASP A 74 -4.46 6.35 10.26
N LEU A 75 -3.27 5.75 10.19
CA LEU A 75 -2.44 5.72 8.99
C LEU A 75 -2.89 4.61 8.03
N TYR A 76 -3.28 3.44 8.56
CA TYR A 76 -3.84 2.34 7.77
C TYR A 76 -5.09 2.79 7.00
N HIS A 77 -5.96 3.55 7.67
CA HIS A 77 -7.20 4.04 7.09
C HIS A 77 -7.09 5.42 6.43
N ALA A 78 -5.88 5.99 6.35
CA ALA A 78 -5.66 7.27 5.70
C ALA A 78 -5.96 7.19 4.20
N GLY A 79 -6.32 8.34 3.61
CA GLY A 79 -6.70 8.43 2.19
C GLY A 79 -5.63 7.86 1.26
N TYR A 80 -4.36 8.23 1.45
CA TYR A 80 -3.27 7.74 0.61
C TYR A 80 -3.08 6.22 0.66
N THR A 81 -3.30 5.59 1.82
CA THR A 81 -3.21 4.12 1.98
C THR A 81 -4.40 3.45 1.29
N ARG A 82 -5.62 3.95 1.54
CA ARG A 82 -6.83 3.40 0.92
C ARG A 82 -6.82 3.55 -0.59
N ASP A 83 -6.40 4.70 -1.10
CA ASP A 83 -6.31 4.95 -2.53
C ASP A 83 -5.30 3.99 -3.18
N ALA A 84 -4.13 3.80 -2.58
CA ALA A 84 -3.15 2.83 -3.08
C ALA A 84 -3.67 1.38 -3.05
N LEU A 85 -4.41 0.96 -2.02
CA LEU A 85 -5.01 -0.38 -1.95
C LEU A 85 -6.15 -0.57 -2.96
N LYS A 86 -6.93 0.47 -3.25
CA LYS A 86 -7.96 0.43 -4.31
C LYS A 86 -7.34 0.18 -5.68
N GLU A 87 -6.21 0.81 -5.98
CA GLU A 87 -5.47 0.63 -7.23
C GLU A 87 -4.96 -0.81 -7.40
N VAL A 88 -4.63 -1.50 -6.30
CA VAL A 88 -4.27 -2.93 -6.33
C VAL A 88 -5.47 -3.77 -6.76
N ALA A 89 -6.64 -3.52 -6.19
CA ALA A 89 -7.86 -4.22 -6.59
C ALA A 89 -8.18 -3.94 -8.06
N GLU A 90 -8.11 -2.68 -8.49
CA GLU A 90 -8.32 -2.31 -9.90
C GLU A 90 -7.36 -3.03 -10.84
N ALA A 91 -6.06 -3.07 -10.53
CA ALA A 91 -5.08 -3.74 -11.37
C ALA A 91 -5.36 -5.25 -11.54
N HIS A 92 -5.76 -5.93 -10.45
CA HIS A 92 -6.14 -7.35 -10.53
C HIS A 92 -7.42 -7.55 -11.35
N LEU A 93 -8.43 -6.68 -11.16
CA LEU A 93 -9.68 -6.75 -11.91
C LEU A 93 -9.45 -6.50 -13.41
N VAL A 94 -8.67 -5.48 -13.77
CA VAL A 94 -8.34 -5.16 -15.16
C VAL A 94 -7.58 -6.31 -15.81
N PHE A 95 -6.58 -6.87 -15.13
CA PHE A 95 -5.84 -8.02 -15.66
C PHE A 95 -6.76 -9.20 -15.94
N ALA A 96 -7.61 -9.60 -14.97
CA ALA A 96 -8.54 -10.71 -15.15
C ALA A 96 -9.52 -10.46 -16.30
N LEU A 97 -10.09 -9.26 -16.39
CA LEU A 97 -11.03 -8.90 -17.46
C LEU A 97 -10.40 -8.94 -18.85
N VAL A 98 -9.18 -8.42 -18.99
CA VAL A 98 -8.48 -8.38 -20.29
C VAL A 98 -7.92 -9.75 -20.67
N HIS A 99 -7.52 -10.56 -19.69
CA HIS A 99 -7.06 -11.94 -19.89
C HIS A 99 -8.21 -12.94 -20.09
N HIS A 100 -9.48 -12.52 -19.87
CA HIS A 100 -10.67 -13.35 -19.87
C HIS A 100 -10.66 -14.45 -18.79
N ASP A 101 -10.05 -14.16 -17.64
CA ASP A 101 -10.06 -15.02 -16.46
C ASP A 101 -11.27 -14.74 -15.57
N LEU A 102 -11.47 -15.59 -14.57
CA LEU A 102 -12.41 -15.33 -13.48
C LEU A 102 -11.95 -14.10 -12.67
N LEU A 103 -12.93 -13.30 -12.23
CA LEU A 103 -12.64 -12.17 -11.35
C LEU A 103 -12.09 -12.67 -10.00
N PRO A 104 -11.09 -11.99 -9.42
CA PRO A 104 -10.58 -12.29 -8.10
C PRO A 104 -11.63 -12.02 -7.01
N GLU A 105 -11.65 -12.87 -5.99
CA GLU A 105 -12.41 -12.63 -4.76
C GLU A 105 -11.66 -11.66 -3.81
N PRO A 106 -12.37 -11.00 -2.87
CA PRO A 106 -11.78 -10.06 -1.91
C PRO A 106 -10.71 -10.65 -0.98
#